data_AF-A0A7V3I4C9-F1
#
_entry.id   AF-A0A7V3I4C9-F1
#
_cell.length_a   1.000
_cell.length_b   1.000
_cell.length_c   1.000
_cell.angle_alpha   90.00
_cell.angle_beta   90.00
_cell.angle_gamma   90.00
#
_symmetry.space_group_name_H-M   'P 1'
#
loop_
_entity.id
_entity.type
_entity.pdbx_description
1 polymer ?
#
loop_
_entity_poly.entity_id
_entity_poly.type
_entity_poly.pdbx_seq_one_letter_code
_entity_poly.pdbx_strand_id
1 'polypeptide(L)'
;NKAVESGVRLLNLFSVEDVYFDKDRQVAGVVVNDSAYKTTNLHVDPLTFTSKVVMDSTGHEAVVLGCLAKRGIVQIKGEDTMNAQCGEEGVLEGTMEVYPGLIVTGMACAQYYGTPRMGPIFGGMLLSGKKAAAIAAQKLAASKTAR
;
A
#
# COMPACT_ATOMS: atom_id res chain seq x y z
N ASN A 1 9.34 -14.87 14.85
CA ASN A 1 9.08 -13.95 13.72
C ASN A 1 9.06 -12.53 14.29
N LYS A 2 10.12 -11.74 14.04
CA LYS A 2 10.33 -10.43 14.69
C LYS A 2 9.16 -9.44 14.52
N ALA A 3 8.45 -9.48 13.39
CA ALA A 3 7.30 -8.60 13.17
C ALA A 3 6.13 -8.96 14.11
N VAL A 4 5.79 -10.26 14.20
CA VAL A 4 4.72 -10.73 15.08
C VAL A 4 5.07 -10.50 16.55
N GLU A 5 6.33 -10.74 16.92
CA GLU A 5 6.86 -10.45 18.26
C GLU A 5 6.76 -8.96 18.63
N SER A 6 6.81 -8.05 17.64
CA SER A 6 6.62 -6.60 17.84
C SER A 6 5.14 -6.17 17.96
N GLY A 7 4.20 -7.13 18.01
CA GLY A 7 2.77 -6.89 18.19
C GLY A 7 1.95 -6.87 16.89
N VAL A 8 2.57 -7.13 15.74
CA VAL A 8 1.87 -7.22 14.45
C VAL A 8 0.93 -8.43 14.44
N ARG A 9 -0.31 -8.20 14.02
CA ARG A 9 -1.26 -9.27 13.70
C ARG A 9 -1.20 -9.57 12.21
N LEU A 10 -1.07 -10.85 11.87
CA LEU A 10 -1.12 -11.33 10.49
C LEU A 10 -2.48 -11.98 10.25
N LEU A 11 -3.23 -11.43 9.30
CA LEU A 11 -4.49 -11.98 8.82
C LEU A 11 -4.27 -12.46 7.40
N ASN A 12 -3.90 -13.74 7.24
CA ASN A 12 -3.76 -14.38 5.94
C ASN A 12 -5.12 -14.82 5.39
N LEU A 13 -5.13 -15.25 4.12
CA LEU A 13 -6.34 -15.68 3.40
C LEU A 13 -7.39 -14.58 3.17
N PHE A 14 -7.01 -13.32 3.35
CA PHE A 14 -7.80 -12.17 2.93
C PHE A 14 -7.19 -11.52 1.69
N SER A 15 -8.04 -10.94 0.85
CA SER A 15 -7.66 -10.09 -0.26
C SER A 15 -8.34 -8.74 -0.13
N VAL A 16 -7.58 -7.66 -0.33
CA VAL A 16 -8.16 -6.32 -0.48
C VAL A 16 -8.84 -6.24 -1.85
N GLU A 17 -10.08 -5.75 -1.87
CA GLU A 17 -10.85 -5.50 -3.09
C GLU A 17 -11.27 -4.03 -3.23
N ASP A 18 -11.28 -3.28 -2.12
CA ASP A 18 -11.50 -1.84 -2.13
C ASP A 18 -10.90 -1.11 -0.92
N VAL A 19 -11.08 0.21 -0.88
CA VAL A 19 -10.71 1.08 0.25
C VAL A 19 -11.94 1.63 0.95
N TYR A 20 -11.81 1.86 2.26
CA TYR A 20 -12.81 2.59 3.04
C TYR A 20 -12.40 4.05 3.14
N PHE A 21 -13.32 4.96 2.79
CA PHE A 21 -13.12 6.41 2.99
C PHE A 21 -13.86 6.88 4.23
N ASP A 22 -13.24 7.80 4.97
CA ASP A 22 -13.94 8.53 6.02
C ASP A 22 -14.81 9.66 5.43
N LYS A 23 -15.49 10.40 6.33
CA LYS A 23 -16.37 11.53 5.98
C LYS A 23 -15.65 12.66 5.24
N ASP A 24 -14.33 12.78 5.39
CA ASP A 24 -13.50 13.81 4.78
C ASP A 24 -12.85 13.30 3.48
N ARG A 25 -13.30 12.13 2.98
CA ARG A 25 -12.80 11.42 1.81
C ARG A 25 -11.33 11.02 1.89
N GLN A 26 -10.81 10.78 3.09
CA GLN A 26 -9.46 10.25 3.28
C GLN A 26 -9.52 8.72 3.34
N VAL A 27 -8.44 8.05 2.91
CA VAL A 27 -8.31 6.60 3.07
C VAL A 27 -8.19 6.27 4.55
N ALA A 28 -9.19 5.57 5.08
CA ALA A 28 -9.34 5.28 6.51
C ALA A 28 -9.52 3.79 6.79
N GLY A 29 -9.14 2.93 5.83
CA GLY A 29 -9.24 1.49 5.95
C GLY A 29 -9.26 0.78 4.61
N VAL A 30 -9.42 -0.53 4.67
CA VAL A 30 -9.51 -1.43 3.51
C VAL A 30 -10.78 -2.27 3.59
N VAL A 31 -11.34 -2.56 2.42
CA VAL A 31 -12.43 -3.50 2.23
C VAL A 31 -11.82 -4.81 1.72
N VAL A 32 -12.11 -5.89 2.42
CA VAL A 32 -11.48 -7.19 2.19
C VAL A 32 -12.50 -8.29 2.08
N ASN A 33 -12.11 -9.34 1.36
CA ASN A 33 -12.88 -10.57 1.26
C ASN A 33 -11.98 -11.79 1.44
N ASP A 34 -12.58 -12.96 1.66
CA ASP A 34 -11.82 -14.21 1.69
C ASP A 34 -11.19 -14.44 0.31
N SER A 35 -9.89 -14.72 0.30
CA SER A 35 -9.13 -14.99 -0.92
C SER A 35 -9.69 -16.16 -1.74
N ALA A 36 -10.36 -17.13 -1.12
CA ALA A 36 -11.01 -18.24 -1.80
C ALA A 36 -12.14 -17.77 -2.73
N TYR A 37 -12.84 -16.68 -2.38
CA TYR A 37 -13.94 -16.16 -3.19
C TYR A 37 -13.49 -15.54 -4.51
N LYS A 38 -12.20 -15.20 -4.67
CA LYS A 38 -11.68 -14.77 -5.99
C LYS A 38 -11.83 -15.84 -7.07
N THR A 39 -11.92 -17.10 -6.69
CA THR A 39 -11.98 -18.24 -7.63
C THR A 39 -13.37 -18.88 -7.67
N THR A 40 -14.32 -18.36 -6.88
CA THR A 40 -15.69 -18.86 -6.85
C THR A 40 -16.62 -17.77 -7.39
N ASN A 41 -17.59 -18.11 -8.24
CA ASN A 41 -18.60 -17.15 -8.72
C ASN A 41 -19.67 -16.88 -7.64
N LEU A 42 -19.26 -16.78 -6.38
CA LEU A 42 -20.14 -16.54 -5.24
C LEU A 42 -20.18 -15.04 -4.94
N HIS A 43 -21.39 -14.50 -4.76
CA HIS A 43 -21.61 -13.12 -4.36
C HIS A 43 -21.72 -13.04 -2.84
N VAL A 44 -20.58 -12.83 -2.18
CA VAL A 44 -20.49 -12.65 -0.73
C VAL A 44 -20.01 -11.25 -0.44
N ASP A 45 -20.75 -10.51 0.38
CA ASP A 45 -20.39 -9.15 0.77
C ASP A 45 -19.08 -9.12 1.57
N PRO A 46 -18.22 -8.11 1.35
CA PRO A 46 -16.93 -8.01 2.01
C PRO A 46 -17.02 -7.48 3.44
N LEU A 47 -15.89 -7.56 4.16
CA LEU A 47 -15.69 -6.95 5.46
C LEU A 47 -14.82 -5.69 5.36
N THR A 48 -14.94 -4.79 6.33
CA THR A 48 -14.12 -3.57 6.39
C THR A 48 -13.21 -3.58 7.61
N PHE A 49 -11.93 -3.30 7.39
CA PHE A 49 -10.97 -3.01 8.45
C PHE A 49 -10.61 -1.52 8.42
N THR A 50 -10.99 -0.79 9.46
CA THR A 50 -10.65 0.64 9.60
C THR A 50 -9.24 0.83 10.14
N SER A 51 -8.53 1.85 9.67
CA SER A 51 -7.21 2.23 10.15
C SER A 51 -6.99 3.74 10.05
N LYS A 52 -6.00 4.25 10.79
CA LYS A 52 -5.59 5.67 10.68
C LYS A 52 -4.69 5.94 9.47
N VAL A 53 -4.00 4.90 9.01
CA VAL A 53 -3.06 4.92 7.90
C VAL A 53 -3.16 3.56 7.20
N VAL A 54 -3.20 3.56 5.88
CA VAL A 54 -3.09 2.39 5.02
C VAL A 54 -1.76 2.46 4.27
N MET A 55 -1.05 1.34 4.18
CA MET A 55 0.16 1.21 3.36
C MET A 55 -0.12 0.23 2.23
N ASP A 56 0.07 0.65 0.99
CA ASP A 56 0.13 -0.24 -0.16
C ASP A 56 1.55 -0.77 -0.32
N SER A 57 1.74 -2.01 0.12
CA SER A 57 2.94 -2.81 -0.10
C SER A 57 2.62 -4.08 -0.90
N THR A 58 1.63 -4.02 -1.79
CA THR A 58 1.14 -5.19 -2.56
C THR A 58 1.99 -5.49 -3.80
N GLY A 59 3.11 -4.80 -3.96
CA GLY A 59 4.08 -5.03 -5.01
C GLY A 59 3.61 -4.49 -6.36
N HIS A 60 3.93 -5.21 -7.44
CA HIS A 60 3.66 -4.77 -8.81
C HIS A 60 2.17 -4.60 -9.12
N GLU A 61 1.26 -5.23 -8.37
CA GLU A 61 -0.17 -5.06 -8.62
C GLU A 61 -0.70 -3.71 -8.09
N ALA A 62 -0.04 -3.13 -7.09
CA ALA A 62 -0.45 -1.90 -6.42
C ALA A 62 -1.98 -1.89 -6.14
N VAL A 63 -2.48 -2.97 -5.53
CA VAL A 63 -3.91 -3.30 -5.41
C VAL A 63 -4.69 -2.17 -4.76
N VAL A 64 -4.19 -1.60 -3.65
CA VAL A 64 -4.89 -0.55 -2.90
C VAL A 64 -4.91 0.74 -3.69
N LEU A 65 -3.77 1.11 -4.28
CA LEU A 65 -3.64 2.25 -5.18
C LEU A 65 -4.56 2.10 -6.40
N GLY A 66 -4.64 0.90 -6.98
CA GLY A 66 -5.51 0.55 -8.09
C GLY A 66 -6.99 0.75 -7.78
N CYS A 67 -7.41 0.57 -6.52
CA CYS A 67 -8.78 0.84 -6.09
C CYS A 67 -9.15 2.33 -6.17
N LEU A 68 -8.18 3.24 -6.00
CA LEU A 68 -8.38 4.67 -6.21
C LEU A 68 -8.27 5.01 -7.70
N ALA A 69 -7.33 4.41 -8.41
CA ALA A 69 -7.09 4.66 -9.83
C ALA A 69 -8.27 4.25 -10.72
N LYS A 70 -8.93 3.12 -10.44
CA LYS A 70 -10.13 2.67 -11.16
C LYS A 70 -11.29 3.67 -11.10
N ARG A 71 -11.24 4.63 -10.16
CA ARG A 71 -12.21 5.72 -9.98
C ARG A 71 -11.71 7.08 -10.44
N GLY A 72 -10.52 7.16 -11.04
CA GLY A 72 -9.89 8.40 -11.47
C GLY A 72 -9.44 9.32 -10.32
N ILE A 73 -9.36 8.82 -9.08
CA ILE A 73 -8.98 9.62 -7.90
C ILE A 73 -7.48 9.89 -7.89
N VAL A 74 -6.70 8.91 -8.33
CA VAL A 74 -5.24 9.01 -8.52
C VAL A 74 -4.89 8.51 -9.92
N GLN A 75 -3.77 9.00 -10.47
CA GLN A 75 -3.25 8.54 -11.75
C GLN A 75 -2.05 7.63 -11.50
N ILE A 76 -2.05 6.47 -12.14
CA ILE A 76 -0.95 5.49 -12.08
C ILE A 76 -0.19 5.60 -13.40
N LYS A 77 1.13 5.82 -13.32
CA LYS A 77 1.99 5.92 -14.51
C LYS A 77 2.32 4.56 -15.12
N GLY A 78 2.41 3.53 -14.29
CA GLY A 78 2.81 2.19 -14.69
C GLY A 78 4.32 2.00 -14.60
N GLU A 79 4.75 0.88 -14.05
CA GLU A 79 6.14 0.44 -13.93
C GLU A 79 6.85 0.42 -15.29
N ASP A 80 8.10 0.89 -15.29
CA ASP A 80 8.96 0.86 -16.48
C ASP A 80 9.79 -0.44 -16.54
N THR A 81 10.44 -0.64 -17.67
CA THR A 81 11.40 -1.70 -17.97
C THR A 81 12.52 -1.82 -16.94
N MET A 82 13.28 -2.91 -17.01
CA MET A 82 14.24 -3.26 -15.97
C MET A 82 15.51 -2.39 -16.02
N ASN A 83 15.78 -1.73 -14.89
CA ASN A 83 17.07 -1.16 -14.55
C ASN A 83 17.26 -1.28 -13.03
N ALA A 84 18.15 -2.18 -12.60
CA ALA A 84 18.34 -2.53 -11.19
C ALA A 84 18.69 -1.33 -10.31
N GLN A 85 19.64 -0.52 -10.76
CA GLN A 85 20.12 0.62 -9.99
C GLN A 85 19.04 1.71 -9.88
N CYS A 86 18.48 2.13 -11.01
CA CYS A 86 17.43 3.15 -11.02
C CYS A 86 16.15 2.69 -10.33
N GLY A 87 15.83 1.39 -10.38
CA GLY A 87 14.67 0.82 -9.70
C GLY A 87 14.83 0.83 -8.17
N GLU A 88 15.99 0.45 -7.65
CA GLU A 88 16.28 0.48 -6.21
C GLU A 88 16.22 1.91 -5.64
N GLU A 89 16.83 2.88 -6.35
CA GLU A 89 16.78 4.30 -6.00
C GLU A 89 15.35 4.84 -6.11
N GLY A 90 14.69 4.59 -7.24
CA GLY A 90 13.35 5.09 -7.55
C GLY A 90 12.28 4.62 -6.57
N VAL A 91 12.33 3.37 -6.11
CA VAL A 91 11.37 2.89 -5.09
C VAL A 91 11.59 3.57 -3.75
N LEU A 92 12.83 3.80 -3.34
CA LEU A 92 13.11 4.52 -2.10
C LEU A 92 12.63 5.98 -2.17
N GLU A 93 12.92 6.67 -3.27
CA GLU A 93 12.49 8.04 -3.50
C GLU A 93 10.96 8.16 -3.58
N GLY A 94 10.33 7.29 -4.37
CA GLY A 94 8.89 7.23 -4.58
C GLY A 94 8.07 6.73 -3.38
N THR A 95 8.70 6.26 -2.30
CA THR A 95 7.97 5.90 -1.09
C THR A 95 7.45 7.14 -0.38
N MET A 96 6.13 7.34 -0.41
CA MET A 96 5.47 8.47 0.24
C MET A 96 3.96 8.28 0.38
N GLU A 97 3.31 9.25 1.02
CA GLU A 97 1.86 9.39 1.01
C GLU A 97 1.41 9.97 -0.34
N VAL A 98 0.63 9.19 -1.09
CA VAL A 98 0.17 9.54 -2.45
C VAL A 98 -1.26 10.07 -2.46
N TYR A 99 -2.00 9.79 -1.39
CA TYR A 99 -3.35 10.29 -1.13
C TYR A 99 -3.54 10.37 0.38
N PRO A 100 -4.32 11.32 0.93
CA PRO A 100 -4.56 11.40 2.37
C PRO A 100 -4.97 10.05 2.98
N GLY A 101 -4.12 9.53 3.86
CA GLY A 101 -4.29 8.24 4.54
C GLY A 101 -3.67 7.02 3.83
N LEU A 102 -3.11 7.18 2.62
CA LEU A 102 -2.52 6.11 1.82
C LEU A 102 -1.04 6.36 1.48
N ILE A 103 -0.18 5.50 2.01
CA ILE A 103 1.25 5.46 1.73
C ILE A 103 1.54 4.33 0.74
N VAL A 104 2.39 4.54 -0.25
CA VAL A 104 2.91 3.47 -1.12
C VAL A 104 4.36 3.14 -0.72
N THR A 105 4.75 1.88 -0.81
CA THR A 105 6.12 1.41 -0.55
C THR A 105 6.46 0.21 -1.44
N GLY A 106 7.75 -0.07 -1.64
CA GLY A 106 8.17 -1.19 -2.50
C GLY A 106 7.73 -0.99 -3.95
N MET A 107 7.45 -2.09 -4.66
CA MET A 107 7.05 -2.02 -6.08
C MET A 107 5.72 -1.31 -6.36
N ALA A 108 4.87 -1.09 -5.35
CA ALA A 108 3.69 -0.24 -5.53
C ALA A 108 4.09 1.21 -5.84
N CYS A 109 5.27 1.66 -5.38
CA CYS A 109 5.84 2.96 -5.76
C CYS A 109 6.18 3.02 -7.23
N ALA A 110 6.75 1.95 -7.78
CA ALA A 110 7.13 1.88 -9.19
C ALA A 110 5.89 2.00 -10.08
N GLN A 111 4.77 1.37 -9.70
CA GLN A 111 3.51 1.55 -10.41
C GLN A 111 3.00 2.98 -10.36
N TYR A 112 3.02 3.63 -9.19
CA TYR A 112 2.56 5.00 -9.08
C TYR A 112 3.44 5.99 -9.86
N TYR A 113 4.77 5.91 -9.70
CA TYR A 113 5.72 6.90 -10.23
C TYR A 113 6.29 6.58 -11.61
N GLY A 114 6.10 5.36 -12.09
CA GLY A 114 6.69 4.86 -13.33
C GLY A 114 8.20 4.73 -13.26
N THR A 115 8.71 4.22 -12.15
CA THR A 115 10.14 3.91 -12.02
C THR A 115 10.43 2.54 -12.64
N PRO A 116 11.68 2.29 -13.05
CA PRO A 116 12.14 0.96 -13.47
C PRO A 116 11.92 -0.11 -12.40
N ARG A 117 11.74 -1.36 -12.84
CA ARG A 117 11.84 -2.54 -11.97
C ARG A 117 13.30 -2.92 -11.72
N MET A 118 13.59 -3.52 -10.55
CA MET A 118 14.98 -3.85 -10.17
C MET A 118 15.41 -5.32 -10.27
N GLY A 119 14.47 -6.25 -10.39
CA GLY A 119 14.81 -7.69 -10.41
C GLY A 119 15.14 -8.24 -9.01
N PRO A 120 16.01 -9.26 -8.89
CA PRO A 120 16.24 -9.98 -7.62
C PRO A 120 17.23 -9.26 -6.68
N ILE A 121 17.04 -7.95 -6.48
CA ILE A 121 17.73 -7.12 -5.49
C ILE A 121 16.69 -6.46 -4.60
N PHE A 122 16.95 -6.39 -3.29
CA PHE A 122 15.93 -6.10 -2.28
C PHE A 122 16.32 -5.00 -1.29
N GLY A 123 17.42 -4.28 -1.52
CA GLY A 123 17.88 -3.21 -0.62
C GLY A 123 16.87 -2.07 -0.55
N GLY A 124 16.40 -1.61 -1.71
CA GLY A 124 15.38 -0.61 -1.89
C GLY A 124 14.04 -1.05 -1.30
N MET A 125 13.69 -2.34 -1.37
CA MET A 125 12.49 -2.87 -0.71
C MET A 125 12.53 -2.71 0.82
N LEU A 126 13.66 -3.04 1.45
CA LEU A 126 13.79 -2.93 2.90
C LEU A 126 13.87 -1.45 3.35
N LEU A 127 14.61 -0.63 2.61
CA LEU A 127 14.77 0.80 2.92
C LEU A 127 13.49 1.59 2.68
N SER A 128 12.74 1.28 1.62
CA SER A 128 11.40 1.85 1.39
C SER A 128 10.44 1.50 2.53
N GLY A 129 10.37 0.24 2.94
CA GLY A 129 9.53 -0.16 4.09
C GLY A 129 9.87 0.61 5.37
N LYS A 130 11.18 0.83 5.63
CA LYS A 130 11.63 1.66 6.76
C LYS A 130 11.21 3.13 6.62
N LYS A 131 11.32 3.71 5.42
CA LYS A 131 10.87 5.09 5.13
C LYS A 131 9.36 5.22 5.30
N ALA A 132 8.57 4.28 4.78
CA ALA A 132 7.12 4.25 4.92
C ALA A 132 6.68 4.18 6.39
N ALA A 133 7.35 3.34 7.20
CA ALA A 133 7.12 3.26 8.64
C ALA A 133 7.38 4.60 9.35
N ALA A 134 8.45 5.32 8.98
CA ALA A 134 8.74 6.65 9.53
C ALA A 134 7.66 7.68 9.17
N ILE A 135 7.18 7.69 7.92
CA ILE A 135 6.09 8.57 7.47
C ILE A 135 4.81 8.28 8.27
N ALA A 136 4.44 7.00 8.41
CA ALA A 136 3.26 6.63 9.19
C ALA A 136 3.39 7.02 10.67
N ALA A 137 4.57 6.82 11.28
CA ALA A 137 4.81 7.22 12.66
C ALA A 137 4.61 8.74 12.86
N GLN A 138 5.10 9.57 11.93
CA GLN A 138 4.89 11.02 11.96
C GLN A 138 3.40 11.38 11.88
N LYS A 139 2.64 10.77 10.95
CA LYS A 139 1.19 11.01 10.84
C LYS A 139 0.42 10.58 12.09
N LEU A 140 0.76 9.42 12.65
CA LEU A 140 0.14 8.91 13.87
C LEU A 140 0.44 9.80 15.08
N ALA A 141 1.62 10.41 15.14
CA ALA A 141 1.98 11.38 16.17
C ALA A 141 1.17 12.69 16.01
N ALA A 142 1.12 13.27 14.82
CA ALA A 142 0.35 14.49 14.54
C ALA A 142 -1.15 14.33 14.86
N SER A 143 -1.71 13.15 14.58
CA SER A 143 -3.11 12.83 14.87
C SER A 143 -3.43 12.70 16.36
N LYS A 144 -2.42 12.46 17.22
CA LYS A 144 -2.60 12.44 18.68
C LYS A 144 -2.60 13.84 19.27
N THR A 145 -1.87 14.78 18.68
CA THR A 145 -1.78 16.18 19.15
C THR A 145 -3.01 17.01 18.78
N ALA A 146 -3.75 16.59 17.75
CA ALA A 146 -5.00 17.26 17.31
C ALA A 146 -6.25 16.82 18.10
N ARG A 147 -6.10 15.99 19.14
CA ARG A 147 -7.16 15.57 20.07
C ARG A 147 -6.85 16.13 21.45
#